data_AF-A0A6P0T9J5-F1
#
_entry.id   AF-A0A6P0T9J5-F1
#
_cell.length_a   1.000
_cell.length_b   1.000
_cell.length_c   1.000
_cell.angle_alpha   90.00
_cell.angle_beta   90.00
_cell.angle_gamma   90.00
#
_symmetry.space_group_name_H-M   'P 1'
#
loop_
_entity.id
_entity.type
_entity.pdbx_description
1 polymer ?
#
loop_
_entity_poly.entity_id
_entity_poly.type
_entity_poly.pdbx_seq_one_letter_code
_entity_poly.pdbx_strand_id
1 'polypeptide(L)'
;MLEYQMPEEAHFETDQPTGYEPELGGQLRDYENRTGLEPELGGLVRQNGVYVDEVACIGCTHCSHVARNTFYMEPSHGRARVFQQDGDSEMIIQEAIDTCPADCIHWVDYTELKQLEVNRQDQVIKPLGFKQTYEPGPRRKH
;
A
#
# COMPACT_ATOMS: atom_id res chain seq x y z
N MET A 1 -44.31 -11.21 15.90
CA MET A 1 -44.52 -10.82 14.50
C MET A 1 -44.09 -9.37 14.34
N LEU A 2 -42.83 -9.16 13.96
CA LEU A 2 -42.38 -7.96 13.26
C LEU A 2 -41.39 -8.48 12.21
N GLU A 3 -41.86 -8.54 10.96
CA GLU A 3 -41.06 -8.90 9.79
C GLU A 3 -40.14 -7.73 9.45
N TYR A 4 -38.84 -7.98 9.33
CA TYR A 4 -37.86 -6.97 8.91
C TYR A 4 -37.47 -7.29 7.46
N GLN A 5 -38.01 -6.51 6.53
CA GLN A 5 -37.81 -6.68 5.08
C GLN A 5 -36.46 -6.07 4.65
N MET A 6 -35.55 -6.90 4.16
CA MET A 6 -34.29 -6.51 3.50
C MET A 6 -34.58 -5.91 2.11
N PRO A 7 -33.96 -4.77 1.71
CA PRO A 7 -34.08 -4.26 0.35
C PRO A 7 -33.02 -4.84 -0.61
N GLU A 8 -33.47 -4.92 -1.85
CA GLU A 8 -32.98 -5.57 -3.07
C GLU A 8 -31.59 -5.13 -3.59
N GLU A 9 -30.97 -6.07 -4.30
CA GLU A 9 -29.60 -6.11 -4.80
C GLU A 9 -29.32 -5.08 -5.91
N ALA A 10 -28.20 -4.35 -5.80
CA ALA A 10 -27.62 -3.62 -6.92
C ALA A 10 -26.48 -4.46 -7.51
N HIS A 11 -26.82 -5.26 -8.52
CA HIS A 11 -25.86 -6.00 -9.33
C HIS A 11 -25.08 -5.03 -10.24
N PHE A 12 -23.77 -4.95 -10.05
CA PHE A 12 -22.84 -4.25 -10.95
C PHE A 12 -22.12 -5.32 -11.79
N GLU A 13 -22.53 -5.49 -13.05
CA GLU A 13 -21.87 -6.36 -14.00
C GLU A 13 -20.57 -5.73 -14.49
N THR A 14 -19.43 -6.32 -14.13
CA THR A 14 -18.22 -6.27 -14.96
C THR A 14 -17.54 -7.64 -14.97
N ASP A 15 -18.08 -8.55 -15.78
CA ASP A 15 -17.50 -9.87 -16.04
C ASP A 15 -16.43 -9.76 -17.15
N GLN A 16 -15.30 -9.10 -16.91
CA GLN A 16 -14.13 -9.19 -17.80
C GLN A 16 -12.82 -9.27 -17.00
N PRO A 17 -12.00 -10.34 -17.17
CA PRO A 17 -10.74 -10.54 -16.45
C PRO A 17 -9.70 -9.48 -16.79
N THR A 18 -9.03 -8.94 -15.77
CA THR A 18 -8.06 -7.84 -15.92
C THR A 18 -6.64 -8.30 -16.27
N GLY A 19 -6.37 -9.61 -16.31
CA GLY A 19 -5.07 -10.17 -16.68
C GLY A 19 -3.96 -9.98 -15.64
N TYR A 20 -4.29 -9.52 -14.42
CA TYR A 20 -3.36 -9.40 -13.29
C TYR A 20 -3.45 -10.57 -12.31
N GLU A 21 -4.09 -11.68 -12.70
CA GLU A 21 -4.32 -12.82 -11.83
C GLU A 21 -3.03 -13.66 -11.71
N PRO A 22 -2.54 -13.95 -10.49
CA PRO A 22 -1.40 -14.85 -10.31
C PRO A 22 -1.79 -16.26 -10.75
N GLU A 23 -0.90 -16.94 -11.47
CA GLU A 23 -1.06 -18.30 -12.02
C GLU A 23 -1.07 -19.41 -10.94
N LEU A 24 -1.85 -19.26 -9.87
CA LEU A 24 -2.03 -20.24 -8.79
C LEU A 24 -3.51 -20.18 -8.36
N GLY A 25 -4.43 -21.06 -8.73
CA GLY A 25 -4.32 -22.49 -9.04
C GLY A 25 -4.93 -23.29 -7.88
N GLY A 26 -6.26 -23.36 -7.78
CA GLY A 26 -6.94 -24.13 -6.73
C GLY A 26 -8.46 -24.21 -6.91
N GLN A 27 -9.08 -25.17 -6.21
CA GLN A 27 -10.51 -25.54 -6.22
C GLN A 27 -11.48 -24.42 -5.81
N LEU A 28 -10.97 -23.21 -5.55
CA LEU A 28 -11.69 -22.03 -5.10
C LEU A 28 -12.20 -21.15 -6.25
N ARG A 29 -11.82 -21.42 -7.51
CA ARG A 29 -12.30 -20.67 -8.69
C ARG A 29 -13.80 -20.85 -8.98
N ASP A 30 -14.39 -21.97 -8.59
CA ASP A 30 -15.74 -22.38 -9.00
C ASP A 30 -16.85 -22.06 -7.98
N TYR A 31 -16.55 -21.29 -6.92
CA TYR A 31 -17.58 -20.94 -5.92
C TYR A 31 -18.37 -19.71 -6.36
N GLU A 32 -19.67 -19.89 -6.63
CA GLU A 32 -20.60 -18.88 -7.16
C GLU A 32 -20.87 -17.68 -6.22
N ASN A 33 -20.31 -17.67 -5.00
CA ASN A 33 -20.49 -16.61 -4.01
C ASN A 33 -19.14 -16.06 -3.53
N ARG A 34 -18.47 -15.30 -4.41
CA ARG A 34 -17.29 -14.52 -4.06
C ARG A 34 -17.74 -13.29 -3.28
N THR A 35 -17.58 -13.31 -1.97
CA THR A 35 -17.98 -12.21 -1.08
C THR A 35 -16.99 -11.05 -1.07
N GLY A 36 -15.83 -11.20 -1.74
CA GLY A 36 -14.71 -10.26 -1.66
C GLY A 36 -13.93 -10.35 -0.35
N LEU A 37 -14.21 -11.35 0.49
CA LEU A 37 -13.57 -11.59 1.78
C LEU A 37 -12.55 -12.75 1.75
N GLU A 38 -12.22 -13.30 0.59
CA GLU A 38 -11.34 -14.46 0.49
C GLU A 38 -9.88 -14.11 0.85
N PRO A 39 -9.16 -14.94 1.64
CA PRO A 39 -7.79 -14.68 2.08
C PRO A 39 -6.79 -14.51 0.94
N GLU A 40 -7.03 -15.22 -0.17
CA GLU A 40 -6.22 -15.18 -1.39
C GLU A 40 -6.39 -13.85 -2.17
N LEU A 41 -7.37 -13.02 -1.78
CA LEU A 41 -7.69 -11.68 -2.28
C LEU A 41 -7.61 -10.60 -1.18
N GLY A 42 -7.09 -10.95 0.01
CA GLY A 42 -6.81 -10.03 1.12
C GLY A 42 -7.86 -9.90 2.22
N GLY A 43 -9.09 -10.37 2.01
CA GLY A 43 -10.15 -10.42 3.04
C GLY A 43 -10.40 -9.14 3.85
N LEU A 44 -11.10 -9.27 4.99
CA LEU A 44 -11.31 -8.21 6.00
C LEU A 44 -10.01 -7.68 6.64
N VAL A 45 -8.87 -8.31 6.34
CA VAL A 45 -7.57 -8.10 7.01
C VAL A 45 -6.68 -7.12 6.24
N ARG A 46 -7.02 -6.78 4.99
CA ARG A 46 -6.15 -5.95 4.14
C ARG A 46 -6.89 -4.77 3.51
N GLN A 47 -7.42 -3.89 4.36
CA GLN A 47 -7.93 -2.59 3.90
C GLN A 47 -6.79 -1.58 3.68
N ASN A 48 -5.73 -1.66 4.49
CA ASN A 48 -4.65 -0.67 4.48
C ASN A 48 -3.27 -1.31 4.27
N GLY A 49 -2.39 -0.59 3.58
CA GLY A 49 -0.96 -0.81 3.56
C GLY A 49 -0.21 0.39 4.15
N VAL A 50 1.07 0.22 4.40
CA VAL A 50 1.99 1.26 4.83
C VAL A 50 2.74 1.83 3.61
N TYR A 51 2.88 3.15 3.59
CA TYR A 51 3.58 3.93 2.57
C TYR A 51 4.57 4.90 3.20
N VAL A 52 5.68 5.18 2.51
CA VAL A 52 6.64 6.21 2.92
C VAL A 52 6.65 7.33 1.88
N ASP A 53 6.39 8.56 2.30
CA ASP A 53 6.63 9.74 1.47
C ASP A 53 8.13 9.99 1.35
N GLU A 54 8.71 9.57 0.22
CA GLU A 54 10.14 9.72 -0.06
C GLU A 54 10.60 11.18 -0.17
N VAL A 55 9.70 12.12 -0.47
CA VAL A 55 10.03 13.55 -0.57
C VAL A 55 10.16 14.16 0.82
N ALA A 56 9.28 13.78 1.74
CA ALA A 56 9.32 14.21 3.14
C ALA A 56 10.40 13.47 3.95
N CYS A 57 10.72 12.22 3.58
CA CYS A 57 11.65 11.39 4.33
C CYS A 57 13.06 12.00 4.41
N ILE A 58 13.54 12.25 5.61
CA ILE A 58 14.88 12.83 5.86
C ILE A 58 16.00 11.78 5.99
N GLY A 59 15.71 10.49 5.77
CA GLY A 59 16.72 9.44 5.78
C GLY A 59 17.33 9.12 7.15
N CYS A 60 16.57 9.26 8.25
CA CYS A 60 17.07 9.03 9.61
C CYS A 60 17.31 7.55 9.98
N THR A 61 16.93 6.61 9.10
CA THR A 61 17.08 5.14 9.23
C THR A 61 16.40 4.48 10.43
N HIS A 62 15.58 5.20 11.20
CA HIS A 62 14.96 4.65 12.40
C HIS A 62 13.96 3.53 12.07
N CYS A 63 13.06 3.76 11.11
CA CYS A 63 12.08 2.78 10.65
C CYS A 63 12.72 1.46 10.17
N SER A 64 13.84 1.53 9.45
CA SER A 64 14.58 0.33 9.03
C SER A 64 15.25 -0.43 10.18
N HIS A 65 15.44 0.19 11.35
CA HIS A 65 15.96 -0.52 12.53
C HIS A 65 14.84 -1.11 13.39
N VAL A 66 13.71 -0.41 13.49
CA VAL A 66 12.53 -0.84 14.27
C VAL A 66 11.82 -2.00 13.55
N ALA A 67 11.44 -1.82 12.29
CA ALA A 67 10.71 -2.81 11.49
C ALA A 67 11.56 -3.25 10.27
N ARG A 68 12.59 -4.04 10.56
CA ARG A 68 13.63 -4.49 9.61
C ARG A 68 13.09 -5.33 8.46
N ASN A 69 11.94 -5.97 8.65
CA ASN A 69 11.32 -6.80 7.61
C ASN A 69 10.31 -6.00 6.78
N THR A 70 10.00 -4.77 7.15
CA THR A 70 9.01 -3.91 6.48
C THR A 70 9.68 -2.79 5.68
N PHE A 71 10.65 -2.10 6.30
CA PHE A 71 11.32 -0.94 5.72
C PHE A 71 12.77 -1.22 5.34
N TYR A 72 13.22 -0.57 4.26
CA TYR A 72 14.63 -0.51 3.88
C TYR A 72 15.01 0.92 3.49
N MET A 73 16.32 1.19 3.47
CA MET A 73 16.87 2.43 2.97
C MET A 73 17.27 2.28 1.51
N GLU A 74 16.67 3.08 0.66
CA GLU A 74 16.99 3.18 -0.76
C GLU A 74 18.38 3.84 -0.94
N PRO A 75 19.32 3.20 -1.64
CA PRO A 75 20.72 3.62 -1.65
C PRO A 75 21.01 4.86 -2.52
N SER A 76 20.21 5.17 -3.54
CA SER A 76 20.51 6.27 -4.46
C SER A 76 20.24 7.65 -3.86
N HIS A 77 19.19 7.80 -3.03
CA HIS A 77 18.83 9.09 -2.43
C HIS A 77 18.75 9.06 -0.89
N GLY A 78 18.95 7.90 -0.27
CA GLY A 78 18.94 7.74 1.18
C GLY A 78 17.55 7.92 1.79
N ARG A 79 16.49 7.49 1.08
CA ARG A 79 15.10 7.54 1.55
C ARG A 79 14.64 6.19 2.04
N ALA A 80 13.76 6.18 3.04
CA ALA A 80 13.13 4.94 3.46
C ALA A 80 12.08 4.51 2.43
N ARG A 81 11.89 3.19 2.29
CA ARG A 81 10.85 2.57 1.46
C ARG A 81 10.28 1.35 2.15
N VAL A 82 9.03 1.04 1.83
CA VAL A 82 8.40 -0.22 2.23
C VAL A 82 8.71 -1.26 1.16
N PHE A 83 9.26 -2.41 1.54
CA PHE A 83 9.46 -3.52 0.61
C PHE A 83 8.51 -4.69 0.85
N GLN A 84 7.97 -4.81 2.06
CA GLN A 84 7.04 -5.85 2.44
C GLN A 84 6.02 -5.29 3.42
N GLN A 85 4.76 -5.27 3.02
CA GLN A 85 3.65 -4.67 3.79
C GLN A 85 3.43 -5.36 5.14
N ASP A 86 3.56 -6.70 5.16
CA ASP A 86 3.33 -7.56 6.32
C ASP A 86 4.63 -8.18 6.84
N GLY A 87 5.75 -7.46 6.73
CA GLY A 87 7.06 -7.98 7.11
C GLY A 87 7.22 -8.12 8.63
N ASP A 88 6.66 -7.18 9.38
CA ASP A 88 6.64 -7.14 10.85
C ASP A 88 5.19 -7.05 11.36
N SER A 89 4.98 -7.17 12.66
CA SER A 89 3.64 -7.02 13.24
C SER A 89 3.16 -5.57 13.14
N GLU A 90 1.84 -5.37 13.03
CA GLU A 90 1.23 -4.03 12.97
C GLU A 90 1.68 -3.14 14.14
N MET A 91 1.87 -3.71 15.33
CA MET A 91 2.40 -2.98 16.48
C MET A 91 3.81 -2.41 16.25
N ILE A 92 4.70 -3.19 15.63
CA ILE A 92 6.07 -2.76 15.30
C ILE A 92 6.05 -1.73 14.16
N ILE A 93 5.18 -1.93 13.17
CA ILE A 93 5.00 -0.96 12.08
C ILE A 93 4.45 0.36 12.63
N GLN A 94 3.47 0.31 13.52
CA GLN A 94 2.91 1.48 14.19
C GLN A 94 3.96 2.20 15.03
N GLU A 95 4.82 1.47 15.75
CA GLU A 95 5.96 2.08 16.46
C GLU A 95 6.88 2.84 15.48
N ALA A 96 7.21 2.25 14.33
CA ALA A 96 8.04 2.90 13.32
C ALA A 96 7.37 4.17 12.74
N ILE A 97 6.04 4.15 12.60
CA ILE A 97 5.23 5.31 12.17
C ILE A 97 5.30 6.41 13.23
N ASP A 98 4.93 6.10 14.47
CA ASP A 98 4.82 7.07 15.57
C ASP A 98 6.15 7.71 15.95
N THR A 99 7.25 7.01 15.71
CA THR A 99 8.61 7.48 16.02
C THR A 99 9.30 8.19 14.85
N CYS A 100 8.66 8.29 13.68
CA CYS A 100 9.24 8.94 12.53
C CYS A 100 9.39 10.46 12.75
N PRO A 101 10.61 11.01 12.81
CA PRO A 101 10.82 12.42 13.13
C PRO A 101 10.35 13.40 12.04
N ALA A 102 10.06 12.90 10.84
CA ALA A 102 9.58 13.67 9.71
C ALA A 102 8.10 13.42 9.40
N ASP A 103 7.41 12.59 10.19
CA ASP A 103 6.00 12.20 9.97
C ASP A 103 5.72 11.78 8.52
N CYS A 104 6.62 10.98 7.94
CA CYS A 104 6.61 10.63 6.52
C CYS A 104 6.16 9.19 6.23
N ILE A 105 5.57 8.49 7.22
CA ILE A 105 5.13 7.10 7.09
C ILE A 105 3.64 7.06 7.40
N HIS A 106 2.84 6.48 6.51
CA HIS A 106 1.39 6.56 6.59
C HIS A 106 0.75 5.21 6.32
N TRP A 107 -0.29 4.88 7.10
CA TRP A 107 -1.28 3.90 6.69
C TRP A 107 -2.14 4.52 5.59
N VAL A 108 -2.32 3.79 4.49
CA VAL A 108 -3.09 4.21 3.31
C VAL A 108 -3.97 3.06 2.86
N ASP A 109 -5.10 3.36 2.23
CA ASP A 109 -5.93 2.32 1.62
C ASP A 109 -5.14 1.62 0.49
N TYR A 110 -5.31 0.31 0.33
CA TYR A 110 -4.59 -0.44 -0.72
C TYR A 110 -4.86 0.09 -2.13
N THR A 111 -6.05 0.64 -2.40
CA THR A 111 -6.38 1.25 -3.70
C THR A 111 -5.58 2.53 -3.94
N GLU A 112 -5.32 3.31 -2.88
CA GLU A 112 -4.50 4.52 -2.92
C GLU A 112 -3.01 4.17 -3.00
N LEU A 113 -2.56 3.16 -2.25
CA LEU A 113 -1.17 2.69 -2.25
C LEU A 113 -0.66 2.40 -3.66
N LYS A 114 -1.47 1.73 -4.49
CA LYS A 114 -1.11 1.45 -5.88
C LYS A 114 -0.86 2.73 -6.69
N GLN A 115 -1.67 3.76 -6.48
CA GLN A 115 -1.52 5.04 -7.16
C GLN A 115 -0.30 5.81 -6.65
N LEU A 116 -0.08 5.81 -5.32
CA LEU A 116 1.09 6.42 -4.70
C LEU A 116 2.39 5.82 -5.23
N GLU A 117 2.47 4.49 -5.36
CA GLU A 117 3.65 3.80 -5.92
C GLU A 117 3.88 4.09 -7.40
N VAL A 118 2.82 4.30 -8.18
CA VAL A 118 2.93 4.75 -9.57
C VAL A 118 3.44 6.19 -9.62
N ASN A 119 2.85 7.11 -8.85
CA ASN A 119 3.23 8.52 -8.80
C ASN A 119 4.68 8.70 -8.34
N ARG A 120 5.11 7.90 -7.36
CA ARG A 120 6.48 7.84 -6.83
C ARG A 120 7.53 7.63 -7.92
N GLN A 121 7.23 6.88 -8.99
CA GLN A 121 8.19 6.64 -10.08
C GLN A 121 8.58 7.90 -10.83
N ASP A 122 7.69 8.90 -10.85
CA ASP A 122 7.96 10.14 -11.55
C ASP A 122 8.50 11.22 -10.59
N GLN A 123 8.40 11.04 -9.26
CA GLN A 123 8.89 12.01 -8.28
C GLN A 123 10.39 12.31 -8.44
N VAL A 124 10.74 13.60 -8.41
CA VAL A 124 12.14 14.05 -8.45
C VAL A 124 12.67 14.16 -7.04
N ILE A 125 13.40 13.13 -6.60
CA ILE A 125 14.00 13.10 -5.27
C ILE A 125 15.43 13.65 -5.35
N LYS A 126 15.74 14.65 -4.53
CA LYS A 126 17.10 15.18 -4.42
C LYS A 126 17.85 14.41 -3.33
N PRO A 127 19.19 14.25 -3.44
CA PRO A 127 20.00 13.67 -2.37
C PRO A 127 19.82 14.37 -1.01
N LEU A 128 20.20 13.67 0.06
CA LEU A 128 20.28 14.25 1.40
C LEU A 128 21.14 15.53 1.43
N GLY A 129 20.71 16.52 2.20
CA GLY A 129 21.38 17.83 2.32
C GLY A 129 20.89 18.89 1.33
N PHE A 130 20.07 18.53 0.34
CA PHE A 130 19.41 19.50 -0.54
C PHE A 130 17.96 19.76 -0.10
N LYS A 131 17.49 21.00 -0.32
CA LYS A 131 16.08 21.35 -0.10
C LYS A 131 15.19 20.51 -1.03
N GLN A 132 14.35 19.66 -0.43
CA GLN A 132 13.32 18.94 -1.17
C GLN A 132 12.19 19.90 -1.56
N THR A 133 11.69 19.73 -2.76
CA THR A 133 10.52 20.44 -3.29
C THR A 133 9.58 19.40 -3.84
N TYR A 134 8.30 19.48 -3.50
CA TYR A 134 7.29 18.63 -4.12
C TYR A 134 7.09 19.14 -5.56
N GLU A 135 7.82 18.54 -6.48
CA GLU A 135 7.71 18.78 -7.91
C GLU A 135 7.04 17.57 -8.54
N PRO A 136 5.87 17.74 -9.18
CA PRO A 136 5.23 16.63 -9.87
C PRO A 136 6.17 16.14 -10.97
N GLY A 137 6.37 14.83 -10.98
CA GLY A 137 7.25 14.16 -11.91
C GLY A 137 6.88 14.36 -13.38
N PRO A 138 7.82 14.08 -14.31
CA PRO A 138 7.50 14.13 -15.73
C PRO A 138 6.41 13.10 -16.05
N ARG A 139 5.19 13.56 -16.34
CA ARG A 139 4.06 12.68 -16.68
C ARG A 139 4.41 11.80 -17.89
N ARG A 140 4.43 10.48 -17.69
CA ARG A 140 4.58 9.51 -18.78
C ARG A 140 3.40 9.61 -19.75
N LYS A 141 3.66 10.06 -20.97
CA LYS A 141 2.67 10.03 -22.06
C LYS A 141 2.48 8.56 -22.47
N HIS A 142 1.34 7.98 -22.10
CA HIS A 142 0.92 6.65 -22.55
C HIS A 142 0.35 6.73 -23.97
#